data_AF-A0A1T4WA13-F1
#
_entry.id   AF-A0A1T4WA13-F1
#
_cell.length_a   1.000
_cell.length_b   1.000
_cell.length_c   1.000
_cell.angle_alpha   90.00
_cell.angle_beta   90.00
_cell.angle_gamma   90.00
#
_symmetry.space_group_name_H-M   'P 1'
#
loop_
_entity.id
_entity.type
_entity.pdbx_description
1 polymer ?
#
loop_
_entity_poly.entity_id
_entity_poly.type
_entity_poly.pdbx_seq_one_letter_code
_entity_poly.pdbx_strand_id
1 'polypeptide(L)' 'MLLINKNVVLTREQLIEKIWGYDYTGDTNVVDVFIRYLRSKIDDGFEDKLITTIRGVGYVIKGD' A
#
# COMPACT_ATOMS: atom_id res chain seq x y z
N MET A 1 -8.97 -0.80 -3.78
CA MET A 1 -8.19 -2.06 -3.60
C MET A 1 -7.61 -2.18 -2.19
N LEU A 2 -6.84 -1.20 -1.72
CA LEU A 2 -6.33 -1.17 -0.34
C LEU A 2 -7.45 -0.99 0.72
N LEU A 3 -8.44 -0.12 0.48
CA LEU A 3 -9.63 0.01 1.34
C LEU A 3 -10.55 -1.23 1.35
N ILE A 4 -10.49 -2.06 0.29
CA ILE A 4 -11.32 -3.26 0.15
C ILE A 4 -10.73 -4.43 0.96
N ASN A 5 -9.43 -4.39 1.24
CA ASN A 5 -8.69 -5.37 2.04
C ASN A 5 -8.31 -4.77 3.42
N LYS A 6 -9.27 -4.10 4.07
CA LYS A 6 -9.10 -3.55 5.43
C LYS A 6 -8.64 -4.69 6.35
N ASN A 7 -7.61 -4.44 7.16
CA ASN A 7 -6.97 -5.41 8.08
C ASN A 7 -6.21 -6.59 7.44
N VAL A 8 -5.97 -6.59 6.13
CA VAL A 8 -5.12 -7.61 5.48
C VAL A 8 -3.76 -7.01 5.15
N VAL A 9 -2.68 -7.73 5.52
CA VAL A 9 -1.32 -7.35 5.12
C VAL A 9 -1.13 -7.72 3.66
N LEU A 10 -0.83 -6.73 2.82
CA LEU A 10 -0.50 -6.93 1.41
C LEU A 10 1.01 -6.74 1.22
N THR A 11 1.65 -7.74 0.63
CA THR A 11 3.05 -7.68 0.23
C THR A 11 3.26 -6.74 -0.95
N ARG A 12 4.51 -6.32 -1.18
CA ARG A 12 4.83 -5.44 -2.32
C ARG A 12 4.53 -6.13 -3.65
N GLU A 13 4.83 -7.41 -3.74
CA GLU A 13 4.59 -8.26 -4.91
C GLU A 13 3.09 -8.33 -5.21
N GLN A 14 2.26 -8.60 -4.20
CA GLN A 14 0.80 -8.62 -4.34
C GLN A 14 0.22 -7.25 -4.74
N LEU A 15 0.82 -6.15 -4.25
CA LEU A 15 0.41 -4.81 -4.62
C LEU A 15 0.75 -4.51 -6.09
N ILE A 16 1.94 -4.89 -6.54
CA ILE A 16 2.35 -4.73 -7.95
C ILE A 16 1.48 -5.54 -8.88
N GLU A 17 1.30 -6.83 -8.57
CA GLU A 17 0.54 -7.75 -9.41
C GLU A 17 -0.89 -7.24 -9.61
N LYS A 18 -1.50 -6.66 -8.59
CA LYS A 18 -2.88 -6.17 -8.70
C LYS A 18 -3.00 -4.75 -9.28
N ILE A 19 -1.95 -3.92 -9.24
CA ILE A 19 -1.97 -2.57 -9.84
C ILE A 19 -1.54 -2.60 -11.31
N TRP A 20 -0.51 -3.38 -11.64
CA TRP A 20 0.10 -3.44 -12.97
C TRP A 20 -0.09 -4.78 -13.70
N GLY A 21 -0.55 -5.83 -13.03
CA GLY A 21 -0.63 -7.17 -13.60
C GLY A 21 0.66 -7.97 -13.44
N TYR A 22 0.62 -9.25 -13.82
CA TYR A 22 1.74 -10.19 -13.74
C TYR A 22 2.94 -9.84 -14.65
N ASP A 23 2.74 -8.96 -15.64
CA ASP A 23 3.76 -8.60 -16.63
C ASP A 23 4.70 -7.47 -16.16
N TYR A 24 4.56 -6.99 -14.92
CA TYR A 24 5.46 -5.99 -14.35
C TYR A 24 6.80 -6.60 -13.96
N THR A 25 7.80 -6.48 -14.84
CA THR A 25 9.20 -6.88 -14.56
C THR A 25 10.03 -5.74 -13.93
N GLY A 26 9.36 -4.70 -13.43
CA GLY A 26 10.02 -3.53 -12.83
C GLY A 26 10.32 -3.73 -11.34
N ASP A 27 11.00 -2.73 -10.78
CA ASP A 27 11.47 -2.77 -9.41
C ASP A 27 10.31 -2.60 -8.41
N THR A 28 10.31 -3.38 -7.31
CA THR A 28 9.18 -3.35 -6.35
C THR A 28 9.03 -2.03 -5.60
N ASN A 29 10.04 -1.17 -5.72
CA ASN A 29 10.11 0.18 -5.19
C ASN A 29 9.02 1.13 -5.73
N VAL A 30 8.38 0.81 -6.86
CA VAL A 30 7.23 1.59 -7.36
C VAL A 30 6.04 1.59 -6.38
N VAL A 31 5.90 0.52 -5.59
CA VAL A 31 4.87 0.42 -4.53
C VAL A 31 5.10 1.51 -3.49
N ASP A 32 6.33 1.70 -3.07
CA ASP A 32 6.70 2.66 -2.03
C ASP A 32 6.38 4.09 -2.48
N VAL A 33 6.57 4.41 -3.78
CA VAL A 33 6.17 5.69 -4.39
C VAL A 33 4.65 5.87 -4.36
N PHE A 34 3.90 4.84 -4.74
CA PHE A 34 2.44 4.88 -4.71
C PHE A 34 1.88 5.02 -3.30
N ILE A 35 2.44 4.28 -2.33
CA ILE A 35 2.05 4.39 -0.93
C ILE A 35 2.31 5.80 -0.40
N ARG A 36 3.46 6.40 -0.74
CA ARG A 36 3.76 7.78 -0.37
C ARG A 36 2.77 8.77 -0.98
N TYR A 37 2.40 8.58 -2.24
CA TYR A 37 1.38 9.40 -2.90
C TYR A 37 0.00 9.23 -2.25
N LEU A 38 -0.40 8.00 -1.93
CA LEU A 38 -1.64 7.73 -1.22
C LEU A 38 -1.66 8.40 0.15
N ARG A 39 -0.58 8.27 0.92
CA ARG A 39 -0.45 8.93 2.23
C ARG A 39 -0.69 10.42 2.12
N SER A 40 -0.05 11.07 1.16
CA SER A 40 -0.23 12.52 0.94
C SER A 40 -1.67 12.95 0.66
N LYS A 41 -2.53 12.03 0.19
CA LYS A 41 -3.93 12.32 -0.16
C LYS A 41 -4.95 11.96 0.92
N ILE A 42 -4.72 10.87 1.65
CA ILE A 42 -5.73 10.27 2.53
C ILE A 42 -5.27 10.05 3.98
N ASP A 43 -4.00 10.31 4.27
CA ASP A 43 -3.37 9.92 5.54
C ASP A 43 -2.64 11.11 6.18
N ASP A 44 -1.92 11.90 5.38
CA ASP A 44 -1.24 13.11 5.81
C ASP A 44 -2.26 14.22 6.07
N GLY A 45 -2.22 14.80 7.27
CA GLY A 45 -3.17 15.81 7.74
C GLY A 45 -4.38 15.26 8.51
N PHE A 46 -4.53 13.94 8.60
CA PHE A 46 -5.54 13.28 9.44
C PHE A 46 -4.91 12.75 10.73
N GLU A 47 -5.64 12.82 11.84
CA GLU A 47 -5.21 12.26 13.13
C GLU A 47 -5.15 10.72 13.06
N ASP A 48 -6.12 10.11 12.39
CA ASP A 48 -6.18 8.66 12.22
C ASP A 48 -5.35 8.21 11.01
N LYS A 49 -4.25 7.52 11.31
CA LYS A 49 -3.36 7.01 10.26
C LYS A 49 -3.89 5.72 9.65
N LEU A 50 -4.27 5.78 8.38
CA LEU A 50 -4.88 4.67 7.67
C LEU A 50 -3.88 3.64 7.17
N ILE A 51 -2.66 4.03 6.78
CA ILE A 51 -1.69 3.14 6.13
C ILE A 51 -0.51 2.83 7.04
N THR A 52 -0.44 1.60 7.55
CA THR A 52 0.67 1.12 8.37
C THR A 52 1.68 0.33 7.52
N THR A 53 2.97 0.61 7.71
CA THR A 53 4.07 -0.15 7.09
C THR A 53 4.52 -1.27 8.01
N ILE A 54 4.52 -2.50 7.52
CA ILE A 54 5.11 -3.67 8.18
C ILE A 54 6.47 -3.94 7.51
N ARG A 55 7.54 -3.56 8.21
CA ARG A 55 8.91 -3.63 7.67
C ARG A 55 9.25 -5.06 7.25
N GLY A 56 9.75 -5.21 6.02
CA GLY A 56 10.12 -6.51 5.45
C GLY A 56 8.95 -7.36 4.95
N VAL A 57 7.70 -6.88 5.08
CA VAL A 57 6.51 -7.62 4.65
C VAL A 57 5.70 -6.82 3.64
N GLY A 58 5.29 -5.59 3.98
CA GLY A 58 4.44 -4.78 3.10
C GLY A 58 3.60 -3.76 3.86
N TYR A 59 2.34 -3.62 3.46
CA TYR A 59 1.45 -2.56 3.94
C TYR A 59 0.09 -3.12 4.36
N VAL A 60 -0.51 -2.49 5.37
CA VAL A 60 -1.87 -2.79 5.81
C VAL A 60 -2.66 -1.48 5.92
N ILE A 61 -3.92 -1.52 5.51
CA ILE A 61 -4.86 -0.43 5.80
C ILE A 61 -5.68 -0.79 7.02
N LYS A 62 -5.65 0.08 8.01
CA LYS A 62 -6.52 0.06 9.19
C LYS A 62 -7.23 1.40 9.22
N GLY A 63 -8.54 1.39 9.05
CA GLY A 63 -9.38 2.49 9.53
C GLY A 63 -10.12 1.97 10.73
N ASP A 64 -10.48 2.83 11.67
CA ASP A 64 -11.58 2.50 12.56
C ASP A 64 -12.93 2.62 11.83
#